data_AF-A0A8S9J7I2-F1
#
_entry.id   AF-A0A8S9J7I2-F1
#
_cell.length_a   1.000
_cell.length_b   1.000
_cell.length_c   1.000
_cell.angle_alpha   90.00
_cell.angle_beta   90.00
_cell.angle_gamma   90.00
#
_symmetry.space_group_name_H-M   'P 1'
#
loop_
_entity.id
_entity.type
_entity.pdbx_description
1 polymer ?
#
loop_
_entity_poly.entity_id
_entity_poly.type
_entity_poly.pdbx_seq_one_letter_code
_entity_poly.pdbx_strand_id
1 'polypeptide(L)'
;MNSVCHIWGTRAWNTPDFSKNNWWVAILTLGDGWHNNHHAFQFSARHGLEWWQLDVTWCLIRFLEAIGLATNVKLPTEAQKKRMALI
;
A
#
# COMPACT_ATOMS: atom_id res chain seq x y z
N MET A 1 -10.66 -4.85 6.88
CA MET A 1 -10.83 -4.26 5.53
C MET A 1 -11.58 -5.13 4.53
N ASN A 2 -12.07 -6.31 4.90
CA ASN A 2 -12.39 -7.35 3.91
C ASN A 2 -13.68 -7.17 3.11
N SER A 3 -14.66 -6.36 3.55
CA SER A 3 -15.90 -6.18 2.77
C SER A 3 -15.86 -4.95 1.86
N VAL A 4 -15.56 -3.75 2.38
CA VAL A 4 -15.63 -2.51 1.58
C VAL A 4 -14.53 -2.44 0.52
N CYS A 5 -13.29 -2.79 0.87
CA CYS A 5 -12.15 -2.79 -0.07
C CYS A 5 -12.17 -3.98 -1.04
N HIS A 6 -13.08 -4.94 -0.90
CA HIS A 6 -13.28 -6.01 -1.88
C HIS A 6 -14.48 -5.75 -2.81
N ILE A 7 -15.39 -4.85 -2.43
CA ILE A 7 -16.57 -4.48 -3.23
C ILE A 7 -16.28 -3.25 -4.10
N TRP A 8 -15.75 -2.16 -3.52
CA TRP A 8 -15.57 -0.88 -4.22
C TRP A 8 -14.14 -0.33 -4.12
N GLY A 9 -13.58 0.04 -5.28
CA GLY A 9 -12.24 0.61 -5.40
C GLY A 9 -11.59 0.31 -6.75
N THR A 10 -10.34 0.72 -6.91
CA THR A 10 -9.53 0.46 -8.11
C THR A 10 -8.56 -0.68 -7.88
N ARG A 11 -8.15 -1.32 -8.96
CA ARG A 11 -7.13 -2.38 -8.92
C ARG A 11 -5.97 -1.92 -9.79
N ALA A 12 -4.79 -1.77 -9.19
CA ALA A 12 -3.57 -1.38 -9.90
C ALA A 12 -2.68 -2.61 -10.19
N TRP A 13 -2.79 -3.65 -9.36
CA TRP A 13 -1.92 -4.81 -9.38
C TRP A 13 -2.70 -6.12 -9.56
N ASN A 14 -2.09 -7.01 -10.33
CA ASN A 14 -2.57 -8.36 -10.60
C ASN A 14 -2.28 -9.29 -9.41
N THR A 15 -3.16 -9.25 -8.42
CA THR A 15 -3.14 -10.18 -7.26
C THR A 15 -4.10 -11.35 -7.50
N PRO A 16 -3.96 -12.50 -6.82
CA PRO A 16 -4.90 -13.62 -6.98
C PRO A 16 -6.26 -13.41 -6.31
N ASP A 17 -6.39 -12.40 -5.43
CA ASP A 17 -7.59 -12.11 -4.67
C ASP A 17 -8.44 -10.98 -5.30
N PHE A 18 -9.45 -10.47 -4.59
CA PHE A 18 -10.30 -9.36 -5.05
C PHE A 18 -10.01 -8.04 -4.34
N SER A 19 -8.82 -7.88 -3.75
CA SER A 19 -8.41 -6.64 -3.08
C SER A 19 -8.47 -5.44 -4.04
N LYS A 20 -8.99 -4.31 -3.55
CA LYS A 20 -9.05 -3.03 -4.26
C LYS A 20 -8.50 -1.91 -3.38
N ASN A 21 -7.91 -0.91 -4.01
CA ASN A 21 -7.53 0.36 -3.41
C ASN A 21 -8.75 1.26 -3.27
N ASN A 22 -8.97 1.81 -2.08
CA ASN A 22 -10.05 2.74 -1.79
C ASN A 22 -9.52 3.96 -1.02
N TRP A 23 -9.47 5.11 -1.70
CA TRP A 23 -8.84 6.32 -1.18
C TRP A 23 -9.60 6.93 0.00
N TRP A 24 -10.94 6.87 0.01
CA TRP A 24 -11.76 7.31 1.14
C TRP A 24 -11.48 6.47 2.38
N VAL A 25 -11.43 5.15 2.21
CA VAL A 25 -11.07 4.24 3.30
C VAL A 25 -9.64 4.49 3.75
N ALA A 26 -8.71 4.74 2.83
CA ALA A 26 -7.31 5.02 3.15
C ALA A 26 -7.16 6.25 4.05
N ILE A 27 -7.94 7.31 3.82
CA ILE A 27 -7.94 8.50 4.70
C ILE A 27 -8.45 8.14 6.10
N LEU A 28 -9.58 7.44 6.20
CA LEU A 28 -10.19 7.08 7.49
C LEU A 28 -9.35 6.09 8.30
N THR A 29 -8.56 5.27 7.61
CA THR A 29 -7.76 4.20 8.22
C THR A 29 -6.26 4.47 8.13
N LEU A 30 -5.88 5.72 7.88
CA LEU A 30 -4.49 6.17 7.97
C LEU A 30 -3.52 5.45 7.01
N GLY A 31 -4.03 4.95 5.88
CA GLY A 31 -3.27 4.30 4.80
C GLY A 31 -3.68 2.85 4.49
N ASP A 32 -4.46 2.21 5.35
CA ASP A 32 -4.79 0.78 5.21
C ASP A 32 -5.79 0.48 4.06
N GLY A 33 -6.43 1.54 3.52
CA GLY A 33 -7.31 1.47 2.35
C GLY A 33 -6.59 1.21 1.01
N TRP A 34 -5.26 1.27 0.95
CA TRP A 34 -4.48 0.85 -0.22
C TRP A 34 -4.31 -0.68 -0.26
N HIS A 35 -5.44 -1.39 -0.18
CA HIS A 35 -5.47 -2.82 0.10
C HIS A 35 -4.90 -3.67 -1.06
N ASN A 36 -5.15 -3.27 -2.31
CA ASN A 36 -4.55 -3.96 -3.47
C ASN A 36 -3.04 -3.76 -3.53
N ASN A 37 -2.54 -2.58 -3.14
CA ASN A 37 -1.10 -2.36 -3.02
C ASN A 37 -0.48 -3.24 -1.93
N HIS A 38 -1.10 -3.30 -0.75
CA HIS A 38 -0.64 -4.14 0.36
C HIS A 38 -0.60 -5.62 -0.05
N HIS A 39 -1.64 -6.11 -0.73
CA HIS A 39 -1.70 -7.49 -1.19
C HIS A 39 -0.68 -7.81 -2.30
N ALA A 40 -0.34 -6.82 -3.14
CA ALA A 40 0.69 -6.99 -4.16
C ALA A 40 2.12 -7.00 -3.57
N PHE A 41 2.36 -6.23 -2.51
CA PHE A 41 3.68 -6.08 -1.89
C PHE A 41 3.59 -6.15 -0.36
N GLN A 42 3.20 -7.31 0.17
CA GLN A 42 2.99 -7.53 1.61
C GLN A 42 4.25 -7.27 2.46
N PHE A 43 5.44 -7.38 1.85
CA PHE A 43 6.71 -7.08 2.51
C PHE A 43 7.03 -5.59 2.57
N SER A 44 6.27 -4.73 1.87
CA SER A 44 6.54 -3.31 1.83
C SER A 44 6.09 -2.63 3.10
N ALA A 45 6.94 -1.76 3.63
CA ALA A 45 6.59 -0.87 4.73
C ALA A 45 5.60 0.24 4.33
N ARG A 46 5.34 0.43 3.03
CA ARG A 46 4.46 1.48 2.51
C ARG A 46 3.28 0.84 1.78
N HIS A 47 2.06 1.21 2.15
CA HIS A 47 0.83 0.78 1.49
C HIS A 47 0.47 1.69 0.32
N GLY A 48 0.61 3.01 0.46
CA GLY A 48 0.37 3.95 -0.64
C GLY A 48 1.57 4.03 -1.57
N LEU A 49 1.61 3.37 -2.72
CA LEU A 49 2.80 3.29 -3.60
C LEU A 49 2.98 4.48 -4.54
N GLU A 50 1.91 5.24 -4.79
CA GLU A 50 1.94 6.47 -5.60
C GLU A 50 2.11 7.73 -4.74
N TRP A 51 2.62 8.81 -5.31
CA TRP A 51 2.89 10.05 -4.57
C TRP A 51 1.63 10.70 -3.97
N TRP A 52 0.46 10.51 -4.59
CA TRP A 52 -0.84 11.04 -4.16
C TRP A 52 -1.56 10.12 -3.16
N GLN A 53 -1.04 8.91 -2.90
CA GLN A 53 -1.66 7.95 -2.00
C GLN A 53 -1.24 8.24 -0.56
N LEU A 54 -2.13 8.92 0.17
CA LEU A 54 -1.93 9.27 1.59
C LEU A 54 -1.79 8.01 2.45
N ASP A 55 -0.67 7.91 3.14
CA ASP A 55 -0.32 6.80 4.01
C ASP A 55 0.37 7.35 5.27
N VAL A 56 -0.42 7.52 6.33
CA VAL A 56 0.05 8.11 7.58
C VAL A 56 0.94 7.12 8.34
N THR A 57 0.66 5.82 8.19
CA THR A 57 1.51 4.75 8.72
C THR A 57 2.91 4.82 8.11
N TRP A 58 3.02 5.07 6.81
CA TRP A 58 4.31 5.31 6.15
C TRP A 58 5.04 6.53 6.70
N CYS A 59 4.34 7.64 6.95
CA CYS A 59 4.95 8.81 7.59
C CYS A 59 5.53 8.49 8.97
N LEU A 60 4.82 7.70 9.78
CA LEU A 60 5.30 7.24 11.09
C LEU A 60 6.55 6.35 10.95
N ILE A 61 6.55 5.39 10.03
CA ILE A 61 7.72 4.54 9.77
C ILE A 61 8.92 5.38 9.34
N ARG A 62 8.71 6.38 8.49
CA ARG A 62 9.76 7.32 8.07
C ARG A 62 10.31 8.15 9.22
N PHE A 63 9.44 8.59 10.14
CA PHE A 63 9.88 9.25 11.35
C PHE A 63 10.73 8.32 12.22
N LEU A 64 10.28 7.08 12.44
CA LEU A 64 11.02 6.07 13.21
C LEU A 64 12.36 5.71 12.56
N GLU A 65 12.41 5.64 11.22
CA GLU A 65 13.64 5.43 10.45
C GLU A 65 14.62 6.60 10.64
N ALA A 66 14.12 7.84 10.61
CA ALA A 66 14.95 9.04 10.77
C ALA A 66 15.60 9.14 12.17
N ILE A 67 14.92 8.66 13.22
CA ILE A 67 15.46 8.61 14.59
C ILE A 67 16.20 7.30 14.90
N GLY A 68 16.37 6.42 13.91
CA GLY A 68 17.13 5.17 14.04
C GLY A 68 16.41 4.02 14.76
N LEU A 69 15.10 4.15 15.03
CA LEU A 69 14.30 3.11 15.67
C LEU A 69 13.77 2.06 14.68
N ALA A 70 13.50 2.47 13.44
CA ALA A 70 13.19 1.53 12.36
C ALA A 70 14.43 1.35 11.49
N THR A 71 14.79 0.08 11.24
CA THR A 71 15.91 -0.28 10.37
C THR A 71 15.44 -1.29 9.32
N ASN A 72 16.16 -1.37 8.19
CA ASN A 72 15.86 -2.31 7.10
C ASN A 72 14.44 -2.15 6.51
N VAL A 73 14.01 -0.91 6.32
CA VAL A 73 12.71 -0.57 5.70
C VAL A 73 12.70 -1.01 4.24
N LYS A 74 11.72 -1.82 3.85
CA LYS A 74 11.62 -2.40 2.50
C LYS A 74 10.54 -1.74 1.66
N LEU A 75 10.87 -1.48 0.40
CA LEU A 75 9.97 -0.97 -0.62
C LEU A 75 10.05 -1.84 -1.88
N PRO A 76 8.96 -1.95 -2.66
CA PRO A 76 9.01 -2.66 -3.92
C PRO A 76 9.84 -1.88 -4.93
N THR A 77 10.70 -2.61 -5.65
CA THR A 77 11.44 -2.09 -6.78
C THR A 77 10.54 -1.84 -7.98
N GLU A 78 10.96 -0.96 -8.89
CA GLU A 78 10.21 -0.69 -10.12
C GLU A 78 10.06 -1.94 -11.01
N ALA A 79 11.04 -2.85 -10.98
CA ALA A 79 10.93 -4.13 -11.66
C ALA A 79 9.83 -5.03 -11.06
N GLN A 80 9.72 -5.07 -9.72
CA GLN A 80 8.64 -5.80 -9.04
C GLN A 80 7.27 -5.17 -9.34
N LYS A 81 7.18 -3.83 -9.36
CA LYS A 81 5.96 -3.11 -9.76
C LYS A 81 5.54 -3.48 -11.18
N LYS A 82 6.43 -3.38 -12.16
CA LYS A 82 6.14 -3.73 -13.56
C LYS A 82 5.63 -5.16 -13.74
N ARG A 83 6.15 -6.13 -12.98
CA ARG A 83 5.69 -7.52 -13.01
C ARG A 83 4.26 -7.70 -12.51
N MET A 84 3.86 -6.87 -11.55
CA MET A 84 2.54 -6.93 -10.92
C MET A 84 1.52 -6.01 -11.60
N ALA A 85 1.95 -5.11 -12.49
CA ALA A 85 1.06 -4.15 -13.15
C ALA A 85 0.00 -4.89 -13.97
N LEU A 86 -1.26 -4.45 -13.87
CA LEU A 86 -2.28 -4.86 -14.83
C LEU A 86 -1.93 -4.21 -16.17
N ILE A 87 -1.75 -5.04 -17.20
CA ILE A 87 -1.41 -4.64 -18.58
C ILE A 87 -2.45 -3.64 -19.10
#